data_AF-A0A947NZP4-F1
#
_entry.id   AF-A0A947NZP4-F1
#
_cell.length_a   1.000
_cell.length_b   1.000
_cell.length_c   1.000
_cell.angle_alpha   90.00
_cell.angle_beta   90.00
_cell.angle_gamma   90.00
#
_symmetry.space_group_name_H-M   'P 1'
#
loop_
_entity.id
_entity.type
_entity.pdbx_description
1 polymer ?
#
loop_
_entity_poly.entity_id
_entity_poly.type
_entity_poly.pdbx_seq_one_letter_code
_entity_poly.pdbx_strand_id
1 'polypeptide(L)' 'LFGHAGSWLAGSALGLPRRDRITFLFAGTQKSTAVGVPLAAILFPPEVAGFLVVPLMLYHLFQLVVAAPVAGALSRAD' A
#
# COMPACT_ATOMS: atom_id res chain seq x y z
N LEU A 1 -3.81 7.46 0.69
CA LEU A 1 -4.82 8.14 -0.16
C LEU A 1 -4.46 8.10 -1.64
N PHE A 2 -3.35 8.72 -2.09
CA PHE A 2 -2.93 8.71 -3.50
C PHE A 2 -2.81 7.31 -4.13
N GLY A 3 -2.23 6.34 -3.42
CA GLY A 3 -2.16 4.95 -3.92
C GLY A 3 -3.53 4.28 -4.07
N HIS A 4 -4.47 4.54 -3.15
CA HIS A 4 -5.82 3.97 -3.19
C HIS A 4 -6.64 4.57 -4.33
N ALA A 5 -6.56 5.88 -4.52
CA ALA A 5 -7.19 6.55 -5.66
C ALA A 5 -6.58 6.09 -6.99
N GLY A 6 -5.24 5.99 -7.08
CA GLY A 6 -4.55 5.56 -8.28
C GLY A 6 -4.88 4.12 -8.69
N SER A 7 -4.86 3.18 -7.74
CA SER A 7 -5.24 1.78 -8.01
C SER A 7 -6.71 1.62 -8.35
N TRP A 8 -7.61 2.39 -7.71
CA TRP A 8 -9.04 2.38 -8.05
C TRP A 8 -9.30 2.91 -9.47
N LEU A 9 -8.67 4.03 -9.84
CA LEU A 9 -8.76 4.60 -11.19
C LEU A 9 -8.17 3.66 -12.24
N ALA A 10 -7.02 3.05 -11.98
CA ALA A 10 -6.40 2.08 -12.88
C ALA A 10 -7.28 0.84 -13.06
N GLY A 11 -7.83 0.27 -11.97
CA GLY A 11 -8.78 -0.84 -12.06
C GLY A 11 -10.06 -0.48 -12.81
N SER A 12 -10.48 0.79 -12.74
CA SER A 12 -11.60 1.32 -13.54
C SER A 12 -11.26 1.46 -15.02
N ALA A 13 -10.08 1.99 -15.34
CA ALA A 13 -9.61 2.12 -16.72
C ALA A 13 -9.41 0.75 -17.39
N LEU A 14 -9.02 -0.26 -16.62
CA LEU A 14 -8.88 -1.66 -17.08
C LEU A 14 -10.23 -2.41 -17.19
N GLY A 15 -11.36 -1.77 -16.84
CA GLY A 15 -12.68 -2.38 -16.96
C GLY A 15 -12.94 -3.55 -16.00
N LEU A 16 -12.16 -3.67 -14.91
CA LEU A 16 -12.31 -4.78 -13.97
C LEU A 16 -13.72 -4.82 -13.36
N PRO A 17 -14.30 -5.99 -13.08
CA PRO A 17 -15.53 -6.08 -12.28
C PRO A 17 -15.27 -5.60 -10.84
N ARG A 18 -16.32 -5.18 -10.13
CA ARG A 18 -16.21 -4.53 -8.81
C ARG A 18 -15.37 -5.31 -7.80
N ARG A 19 -15.56 -6.64 -7.73
CA ARG A 19 -14.80 -7.53 -6.85
C ARG A 19 -13.30 -7.51 -7.16
N ASP A 20 -12.94 -7.48 -8.44
CA ASP A 20 -11.54 -7.46 -8.86
C ASP A 20 -10.91 -6.09 -8.65
N ARG A 21 -11.68 -5.00 -8.75
CA ARG A 21 -11.19 -3.66 -8.36
C ARG A 21 -10.85 -3.57 -6.89
N ILE A 22 -11.66 -4.20 -6.01
CA ILE A 22 -11.39 -4.24 -4.58
C ILE A 22 -10.09 -5.02 -4.32
N THR A 23 -9.93 -6.19 -4.94
CA THR A 23 -8.69 -6.98 -4.84
C THR A 23 -7.48 -6.19 -5.35
N PHE A 24 -7.61 -5.52 -6.50
CA PHE A 24 -6.56 -4.72 -7.10
C PHE A 24 -6.19 -3.49 -6.26
N LEU A 25 -7.18 -2.83 -5.64
CA LEU A 25 -7.00 -1.74 -4.71
C LEU A 25 -6.12 -2.16 -3.53
N PHE A 26 -6.44 -3.29 -2.89
CA PHE A 26 -5.66 -3.77 -1.74
C PHE A 26 -4.28 -4.29 -2.14
N ALA A 27 -4.17 -4.99 -3.26
CA ALA A 27 -2.90 -5.50 -3.76
C ALA A 27 -1.94 -4.36 -4.20
N GLY A 28 -2.46 -3.32 -4.86
CA GLY A 28 -1.65 -2.23 -5.41
C GLY A 28 -1.21 -1.18 -4.38
N THR A 29 -1.87 -1.11 -3.23
CA THR A 29 -1.63 -0.06 -2.21
C THR A 29 -0.73 -0.49 -1.07
N GLN A 30 -0.62 -1.79 -0.86
CA GLN A 30 0.17 -2.39 0.20
C GLN A 30 1.59 -2.69 -0.31
N LYS A 31 2.47 -1.69 -0.20
CA LYS A 31 3.93 -1.89 -0.34
C LYS A 31 4.43 -2.92 0.67
N SER A 32 5.14 -3.93 0.20
CA SER A 32 5.79 -4.92 1.06
C SER A 32 6.96 -4.29 1.83
N THR A 33 6.73 -4.02 3.11
CA THR A 33 7.78 -3.54 4.02
C THR A 33 8.80 -4.64 4.34
N ALA A 34 8.35 -5.90 4.37
CA ALA A 34 9.22 -7.07 4.52
C ALA A 34 10.28 -7.17 3.42
N VAL A 35 9.97 -6.73 2.19
CA VAL A 35 10.94 -6.65 1.08
C VAL A 35 11.70 -5.33 1.08
N GLY A 36 11.09 -4.23 1.54
CA GLY A 36 11.68 -2.90 1.56
C GLY A 36 12.84 -2.72 2.55
N VAL A 37 12.75 -3.31 3.75
CA VAL A 37 13.80 -3.18 4.79
C VAL A 37 15.12 -3.84 4.36
N PRO A 38 15.15 -5.10 3.88
CA PRO A 38 16.39 -5.72 3.40
C PRO A 38 17.00 -4.99 2.20
N LEU A 39 16.18 -4.47 1.27
CA LEU A 39 16.67 -3.69 0.13
C LEU A 39 17.35 -2.39 0.55
N ALA A 40 16.79 -1.68 1.54
CA ALA A 40 17.42 -0.48 2.08
C ALA A 40 18.78 -0.80 2.72
N ALA A 41 18.91 -1.95 3.38
CA ALA A 41 20.17 -2.40 3.97
C ALA A 41 21.23 -2.81 2.91
N ILE A 42 20.81 -3.25 1.72
CA ILE A 42 21.73 -3.57 0.61
C ILE A 42 22.18 -2.31 -0.13
N LEU A 43 21.26 -1.37 -0.37
CA LEU A 43 21.52 -0.21 -1.23
C LEU A 43 22.21 0.96 -0.53
N PHE A 44 22.14 1.04 0.81
CA PHE A 44 22.65 2.18 1.57
C PHE A 44 23.66 1.76 2.64
N PRO A 45 24.65 2.62 2.95
CA PRO A 45 25.51 2.43 4.10
C PRO A 45 24.71 2.29 5.39
N PRO A 46 25.17 1.50 6.39
CA PRO A 46 24.42 1.22 7.62
C PRO A 46 23.98 2.48 8.37
N GLU A 47 24.78 3.54 8.31
CA GLU A 47 24.51 4.81 8.99
C GLU A 47 23.28 5.52 8.41
N VAL A 48 22.99 5.31 7.13
CA VAL A 48 21.86 5.91 6.40
C VAL A 48 20.65 4.97 6.36
N ALA A 49 20.89 3.65 6.33
CA ALA A 49 19.84 2.65 6.27
C ALA A 49 18.87 2.73 7.46
N GLY A 50 19.38 2.97 8.67
CA GLY A 50 18.55 3.15 9.87
C GLY A 50 17.56 4.33 9.74
N PHE A 51 18.00 5.45 9.19
CA PHE A 51 17.15 6.63 8.94
C PHE A 51 16.10 6.39 7.85
N LEU A 52 16.37 5.53 6.86
CA LEU A 52 15.42 5.15 5.81
C LEU A 52 14.35 4.16 6.29
N VAL A 53 14.65 3.36 7.30
CA VAL A 53 13.69 2.40 7.86
C VAL A 53 12.57 3.10 8.64
N VAL A 54 12.85 4.23 9.29
CA VAL A 54 11.85 5.02 10.05
C VAL A 54 10.65 5.44 9.19
N PRO A 55 10.82 6.17 8.07
CA PRO A 55 9.70 6.53 7.21
C PRO A 55 9.02 5.32 6.58
N LEU A 56 9.75 4.22 6.34
CA LEU A 56 9.18 2.97 5.82
C LEU A 56 8.23 2.31 6.84
N MET A 57 8.61 2.27 8.12
CA MET A 57 7.77 1.77 9.20
C MET A 57 6.54 2.66 9.43
N LEU A 58 6.71 3.99 9.39
CA LEU A 58 5.59 4.94 9.48
C LEU A 58 4.61 4.76 8.31
N TYR A 59 5.13 4.56 7.10
CA TYR A 59 4.30 4.27 5.93
C TYR A 59 3.52 2.96 6.09
N HIS A 60 4.16 1.92 6.62
CA HIS A 60 3.50 0.66 6.92
C HIS A 60 2.34 0.81 7.91
N LEU A 61 2.55 1.54 9.01
CA LEU A 61 1.50 1.83 9.98
C LEU A 61 0.35 2.63 9.34
N PHE A 62 0.67 3.63 8.53
CA PHE A 62 -0.33 4.42 7.82
C PHE A 62 -1.18 3.58 6.86
N GLN A 63 -0.57 2.61 6.16
CA GLN A 63 -1.30 1.68 5.29
C GLN A 63 -2.35 0.88 6.07
N LEU A 64 -2.01 0.37 7.26
CA LEU A 64 -2.95 -0.38 8.10
C LEU A 64 -4.12 0.50 8.57
N VAL A 65 -3.82 1.72 9.03
CA VAL A 65 -4.82 2.70 9.50
C VAL A 65 -5.77 3.14 8.38
N VAL A 66 -5.30 3.25 7.14
CA VAL A 66 -6.12 3.64 5.99
C VAL A 66 -6.86 2.45 5.38
N ALA A 67 -6.25 1.26 5.32
CA ALA A 67 -6.86 0.08 4.73
C ALA A 67 -8.11 -0.39 5.50
N ALA A 68 -8.10 -0.29 6.83
CA ALA A 68 -9.22 -0.72 7.67
C ALA A 68 -10.56 0.03 7.38
N PRO A 69 -10.63 1.37 7.41
CA PRO A 69 -11.86 2.09 7.08
C PRO A 69 -12.25 1.96 5.61
N VAL A 70 -11.29 1.84 4.68
CA VAL A 70 -11.57 1.62 3.25
C VAL A 70 -12.22 0.24 3.03
N ALA A 71 -11.72 -0.80 3.70
CA ALA A 71 -12.34 -2.12 3.66
C ALA A 71 -13.76 -2.11 4.22
N GLY A 72 -13.97 -1.44 5.37
CA GLY A 72 -15.30 -1.31 5.97
C GLY A 72 -16.29 -0.50 5.14
N ALA A 73 -15.83 0.49 4.37
CA ALA A 73 -16.68 1.26 3.45
C ALA A 73 -17.06 0.43 2.21
N LEU A 74 -16.12 -0.33 1.65
CA LEU A 74 -16.37 -1.19 0.49
C LEU A 74 -17.30 -2.35 0.82
N SER A 75 -17.18 -2.96 2.00
CA SER A 75 -18.03 -4.09 2.42
C SER A 75 -19.48 -3.71 2.73
N ARG A 76 -19.77 -2.42 2.96
CA ARG A 76 -21.13 -1.90 3.22
C ARG A 76 -21.87 -1.51 1.95
N ALA A 77 -21.15 -1.37 0.85
CA ALA A 77 -21.69 -0.99 -0.45
C ALA A 77 -21.94 -2.21 -1.37
N ASP A 78 -21.72 -3.42 -0.85
CA ASP A 78 -22.16 -4.71 -1.38
C ASP A 78 -23.28 -5.24 -0.47
#